data_AF-A0A2T2UAZ6-F1
#
_entry.id   AF-A0A2T2UAZ6-F1
#
_cell.length_a   1.000
_cell.length_b   1.000
_cell.length_c   1.000
_cell.angle_alpha   90.00
_cell.angle_beta   90.00
_cell.angle_gamma   90.00
#
_symmetry.space_group_name_H-M   'P 1'
#
loop_
_entity.id
_entity.type
_entity.pdbx_description
1 polymer ?
#
loop_
_entity_poly.entity_id
_entity_poly.type
_entity_poly.pdbx_seq_one_letter_code
_entity_poly.pdbx_strand_id
1 'polypeptide(L)'
;MEAAAERAGIVLRLVSAYRSPEYQARLIETKRARGEPIDEILRVNAAPGYSEHHSGRAVDLGVGGAPALTEAFEETAAFAWLRDHAERFGFRLSYPRDNAPGMIYEPWHWAVPPGAV
;
A
#
# COMPACT_ATOMS: atom_id res chain seq x y z
N MET A 1 13.65 8.58 -0.20
CA MET A 1 12.77 8.38 0.96
C MET A 1 13.47 7.58 2.05
N GLU A 2 13.84 6.32 1.80
CA GLU A 2 14.51 5.42 2.77
C GLU A 2 15.70 6.07 3.50
N ALA A 3 16.72 6.55 2.79
CA ALA A 3 17.88 7.19 3.42
C ALA A 3 17.53 8.44 4.28
N ALA A 4 16.41 9.11 4.01
CA ALA A 4 15.96 10.23 4.84
C ALA A 4 15.25 9.75 6.11
N ALA A 5 14.48 8.66 6.02
CA ALA A 5 13.88 7.99 7.17
C ALA A 5 14.98 7.45 8.10
N GLU A 6 16.00 6.79 7.55
CA GLU A 6 17.12 6.24 8.33
C GLU A 6 17.86 7.32 9.12
N ARG A 7 18.11 8.49 8.50
CA ARG A 7 18.72 9.64 9.19
C ARG A 7 17.86 10.18 10.34
N ALA A 8 16.55 9.93 10.32
CA ALA A 8 15.62 10.26 11.40
C ALA A 8 15.46 9.11 12.42
N GLY A 9 16.23 8.02 12.30
CA GLY A 9 16.10 6.84 13.15
C GLY A 9 14.87 5.98 12.83
N ILE A 10 14.26 6.16 11.66
CA ILE A 10 13.08 5.43 11.19
C ILE A 10 13.48 4.37 10.18
N VAL A 11 13.09 3.13 10.43
CA VAL A 11 13.27 2.02 9.48
C VAL A 11 11.99 1.81 8.70
N LEU A 12 12.06 1.91 7.38
CA LEU A 12 10.98 1.54 6.46
C LEU A 12 11.30 0.19 5.83
N ARG A 13 10.40 -0.78 5.93
CA ARG A 13 10.54 -2.08 5.27
C ARG A 13 9.64 -2.15 4.05
N LEU A 14 10.21 -2.38 2.87
CA LEU A 14 9.42 -2.67 1.67
C LEU A 14 8.78 -4.06 1.77
N VAL A 15 7.46 -4.14 1.65
CA VAL A 15 6.67 -5.38 1.68
C VAL A 15 6.21 -5.78 0.28
N SER A 16 5.69 -4.82 -0.48
CA SER A 16 5.25 -5.00 -1.87
C SER A 16 5.56 -3.76 -2.70
N ALA A 17 5.73 -3.94 -4.00
CA ALA A 17 5.97 -2.86 -4.97
C ALA A 17 5.27 -3.20 -6.29
N TYR A 18 5.99 -3.23 -7.42
CA TYR A 18 5.40 -3.64 -8.69
C TYR A 18 4.73 -5.03 -8.60
N ARG A 19 3.52 -5.12 -9.14
CA ARG A 19 2.73 -6.34 -9.21
C ARG A 19 2.07 -6.40 -10.58
N SER A 20 2.25 -7.50 -11.32
CA SER A 20 1.65 -7.61 -12.66
C SER A 20 0.13 -7.86 -12.58
N PRO A 21 -0.65 -7.49 -13.62
CA PRO A 21 -2.07 -7.82 -13.71
C PRO A 21 -2.35 -9.32 -13.61
N GLU A 22 -1.51 -10.16 -14.19
CA GLU A 22 -1.65 -11.63 -14.17
C GLU A 22 -1.41 -12.20 -12.77
N TYR A 23 -0.47 -11.61 -12.01
CA TYR A 23 -0.29 -11.99 -10.62
C TYR A 23 -1.48 -11.56 -9.76
N GLN A 24 -2.01 -10.35 -9.97
CA GLN A 24 -3.20 -9.87 -9.26
C GLN A 24 -4.43 -10.74 -9.55
N ALA A 25 -4.62 -11.17 -10.80
CA ALA A 25 -5.69 -12.09 -11.18
C ALA A 25 -5.59 -13.41 -10.39
N ARG A 26 -4.40 -14.00 -10.32
CA ARG A 26 -4.16 -15.23 -9.55
C ARG A 26 -4.42 -15.06 -8.05
N LEU A 27 -4.11 -13.89 -7.46
CA LEU A 27 -4.44 -13.62 -6.05
C LEU A 27 -5.96 -13.66 -5.83
N ILE A 28 -6.71 -13.00 -6.70
CA ILE A 28 -8.18 -12.95 -6.61
C ILE A 28 -8.76 -14.36 -6.81
N GLU A 29 -8.31 -15.09 -7.83
CA GLU A 29 -8.72 -16.48 -8.06
C GLU A 29 -8.44 -17.38 -6.85
N THR A 30 -7.27 -17.25 -6.24
CA THR A 30 -6.88 -18.02 -5.04
C THR A 30 -7.83 -17.75 -3.87
N LYS A 31 -8.21 -16.49 -3.65
CA LYS A 31 -9.16 -16.10 -2.60
C LYS A 31 -10.57 -16.61 -2.89
N ARG A 32 -11.04 -16.50 -4.13
CA ARG A 32 -12.33 -17.07 -4.54
C ARG A 32 -12.38 -18.58 -4.35
N ALA A 33 -11.29 -19.29 -4.66
CA ALA A 33 -11.20 -20.73 -4.46
C ALA A 33 -11.26 -21.13 -2.97
N ARG A 34 -10.95 -20.22 -2.05
CA ARG A 34 -11.12 -20.39 -0.60
C ARG A 34 -12.53 -20.04 -0.10
N GLY A 35 -13.42 -19.61 -0.99
CA GLY A 35 -14.79 -19.24 -0.65
C GLY A 35 -14.97 -17.78 -0.23
N GLU A 36 -13.95 -16.93 -0.37
CA GLU A 36 -14.09 -15.49 -0.09
C GLU A 36 -15.04 -14.84 -1.12
N PRO A 37 -16.06 -14.07 -0.68
CA PRO A 37 -16.95 -13.32 -1.57
C PRO A 37 -16.18 -12.31 -2.43
N ILE A 38 -16.55 -12.18 -3.71
CA ILE A 38 -15.80 -11.33 -4.65
C ILE A 38 -15.84 -9.85 -4.26
N ASP A 39 -16.94 -9.39 -3.68
CA ASP A 39 -17.10 -8.02 -3.18
C ASP A 39 -16.18 -7.74 -1.98
N GLU A 40 -15.98 -8.71 -1.09
CA GLU A 40 -15.00 -8.60 0.00
C GLU A 40 -13.56 -8.62 -0.51
N ILE A 41 -13.25 -9.49 -1.47
CA ILE A 41 -11.92 -9.54 -2.09
C ILE A 41 -11.61 -8.19 -2.75
N LEU A 42 -12.54 -7.61 -3.50
CA LEU A 42 -12.30 -6.38 -4.27
C LEU A 42 -12.18 -5.13 -3.39
N ARG A 43 -12.55 -5.19 -2.10
CA ARG A 43 -12.26 -4.11 -1.12
C ARG A 43 -10.78 -4.07 -0.70
N VAL A 44 -10.06 -5.18 -0.84
CA VAL A 44 -8.67 -5.34 -0.41
C VAL A 44 -7.72 -5.51 -1.62
N ASN A 45 -8.19 -6.20 -2.65
CA ASN A 45 -7.43 -6.49 -3.85
C ASN A 45 -8.15 -5.89 -5.05
N ALA A 46 -7.70 -4.70 -5.48
CA ALA A 46 -8.19 -4.06 -6.69
C ALA A 46 -8.23 -5.03 -7.88
N ALA A 47 -9.24 -4.90 -8.74
CA ALA A 47 -9.37 -5.74 -9.94
C ALA A 47 -8.11 -5.65 -10.82
N PRO A 48 -7.75 -6.71 -11.57
CA PRO A 48 -6.61 -6.67 -12.49
C PRO A 48 -6.78 -5.53 -13.50
N GLY A 49 -5.73 -4.72 -13.68
CA GLY A 49 -5.77 -3.49 -14.48
C GLY A 49 -6.12 -2.23 -13.70
N TYR A 50 -6.60 -2.33 -12.46
CA TYR A 50 -7.01 -1.20 -11.61
C TYR A 50 -6.10 -0.98 -10.39
N SER A 51 -5.12 -1.86 -10.14
CA SER A 51 -4.18 -1.70 -9.02
C SER A 51 -3.09 -0.68 -9.32
N GLU A 52 -2.82 0.24 -8.40
CA GLU A 52 -1.69 1.19 -8.52
C GLU A 52 -0.32 0.49 -8.62
N HIS A 53 -0.17 -0.71 -8.04
CA HIS A 53 1.05 -1.51 -8.16
C HIS A 53 1.39 -1.91 -9.60
N HIS A 54 0.40 -1.97 -10.50
CA HIS A 54 0.65 -2.24 -11.92
C HIS A 54 1.50 -1.17 -12.58
N SER A 55 1.45 0.05 -12.05
CA SER A 55 2.21 1.18 -12.59
C SER A 55 3.67 1.22 -12.13
N GLY A 56 4.05 0.41 -11.13
CA GLY A 56 5.35 0.49 -10.47
C GLY A 56 5.56 1.73 -9.60
N ARG A 57 4.53 2.58 -9.43
CA ARG A 57 4.59 3.81 -8.62
C ARG A 57 4.12 3.63 -7.17
N ALA A 58 3.58 2.47 -6.83
CA ALA A 58 3.04 2.16 -5.51
C ALA A 58 3.94 1.20 -4.74
N VAL A 59 4.04 1.44 -3.44
CA VAL A 59 4.78 0.62 -2.48
C VAL A 59 3.93 0.36 -1.24
N ASP A 60 4.02 -0.86 -0.74
CA ASP A 60 3.52 -1.24 0.57
C ASP A 60 4.68 -1.26 1.56
N LEU A 61 4.54 -0.49 2.64
CA LEU A 61 5.57 -0.29 3.65
C LEU A 61 5.16 -0.90 5.00
N GLY A 62 6.15 -1.40 5.73
CA GLY A 62 5.97 -1.93 7.07
C GLY A 62 7.14 -1.58 7.99
N VAL A 63 7.09 -2.10 9.22
CA VAL A 63 8.20 -2.06 10.19
C VAL A 63 8.48 -3.45 10.74
N GLY A 64 9.66 -3.63 11.34
CA GLY A 64 9.92 -4.80 12.17
C GLY A 64 9.05 -4.79 13.43
N GLY A 65 8.55 -5.96 13.85
CA GLY A 65 7.78 -6.11 15.08
C GLY A 65 6.28 -5.83 14.97
N ALA A 66 5.78 -5.33 13.83
CA ALA A 66 4.35 -5.17 13.55
C ALA A 66 3.87 -6.18 12.50
N PRO A 67 2.60 -6.63 12.53
CA PRO A 67 2.00 -7.40 11.45
C PRO A 67 2.00 -6.59 10.15
N ALA A 68 2.52 -7.20 9.07
CA ALA A 68 2.60 -6.54 7.77
C ALA A 68 1.21 -6.36 7.15
N LEU A 69 1.01 -5.24 6.46
CA LEU A 69 -0.23 -4.92 5.72
C LEU A 69 -1.48 -4.95 6.62
N THR A 70 -1.36 -4.34 7.80
CA THR A 70 -2.48 -4.20 8.75
C THR A 70 -2.59 -2.77 9.24
N GLU A 71 -3.76 -2.40 9.78
CA GLU A 71 -3.98 -1.07 10.35
C GLU A 71 -3.03 -0.74 11.51
N ALA A 72 -2.45 -1.75 12.17
CA ALA A 72 -1.47 -1.55 13.24
C ALA A 72 -0.22 -0.77 12.81
N PHE A 73 0.05 -0.67 11.50
CA PHE A 73 1.12 0.18 10.98
C PHE A 73 0.89 1.66 11.29
N GLU A 74 -0.36 2.12 11.39
CA GLU A 74 -0.72 3.51 11.72
C GLU A 74 -0.12 3.99 13.06
N GLU A 75 -0.03 3.09 14.03
CA GLU A 75 0.48 3.38 15.39
C GLU A 75 2.01 3.46 15.47
N THR A 76 2.70 3.32 14.34
CA THR A 76 4.16 3.28 14.30
C THR A 76 4.76 4.66 14.08
N ALA A 77 5.98 4.88 14.60
CA ALA A 77 6.76 6.07 14.28
C ALA A 77 7.07 6.18 12.77
N ALA A 78 7.11 5.06 12.05
CA ALA A 78 7.29 5.04 10.61
C ALA A 78 6.11 5.65 9.86
N PHE A 79 4.87 5.30 10.25
CA PHE A 79 3.69 5.90 9.65
C PHE A 79 3.61 7.40 9.95
N ALA A 80 3.85 7.81 11.20
CA ALA A 80 3.90 9.22 11.56
C ALA A 80 4.93 9.99 10.72
N TRP A 81 6.13 9.42 10.53
CA TRP A 81 7.15 10.02 9.67
C TRP A 81 6.71 10.11 8.20
N LEU A 82 6.07 9.07 7.65
CA LEU A 82 5.57 9.10 6.27
C LEU A 82 4.51 10.20 6.08
N ARG A 83 3.62 10.40 7.04
CA ARG A 83 2.61 11.47 7.00
C ARG A 83 3.22 12.86 6.83
N ASP A 84 4.37 13.12 7.44
CA ASP A 84 5.03 14.43 7.42
C ASP A 84 6.03 14.61 6.28
N HIS A 85 6.55 13.50 5.71
CA HIS A 85 7.72 13.55 4.83
C HIS A 85 7.52 12.90 3.46
N ALA A 86 6.58 11.97 3.28
CA ALA A 86 6.44 11.19 2.04
C ALA A 86 6.18 12.08 0.81
N GLU A 87 5.40 13.15 0.97
CA GLU A 87 5.07 14.07 -0.14
C GLU A 87 6.31 14.73 -0.76
N ARG A 88 7.37 14.96 0.03
CA ARG A 88 8.64 15.52 -0.48
C ARG A 88 9.35 14.59 -1.46
N PHE A 89 8.99 13.31 -1.43
CA PHE A 89 9.48 12.28 -2.35
C PHE A 89 8.44 11.93 -3.42
N GLY A 90 7.34 12.69 -3.50
CA GLY A 90 6.25 12.48 -4.45
C GLY A 90 5.23 11.43 -4.03
N PHE A 91 5.38 10.78 -2.87
CA PHE A 91 4.46 9.75 -2.40
C PHE A 91 3.32 10.33 -1.58
N ARG A 92 2.12 9.75 -1.72
CA ARG A 92 0.94 10.04 -0.91
C ARG A 92 0.29 8.75 -0.44
N LEU A 93 -0.43 8.83 0.68
CA LEU A 93 -1.29 7.76 1.17
C LEU A 93 -2.50 7.63 0.25
N SER A 94 -2.61 6.53 -0.49
CA SER A 94 -3.65 6.40 -1.53
C SER A 94 -5.03 6.08 -0.95
N TYR A 95 -5.09 5.28 0.11
CA TYR A 95 -6.35 4.77 0.68
C TYR A 95 -6.51 5.18 2.15
N PRO A 96 -6.80 6.45 2.46
CA PRO A 96 -7.28 6.86 3.79
C PRO A 96 -8.68 6.29 4.09
N ARG A 97 -9.15 6.40 5.34
CA ARG A 97 -10.47 5.88 5.77
C ARG A 97 -11.65 6.34 4.91
N ASP A 98 -11.60 7.55 4.38
CA ASP A 98 -12.64 8.14 3.52
C ASP A 98 -12.24 8.22 2.04
N ASN A 99 -11.51 7.21 1.54
CA ASN A 99 -11.04 7.22 0.15
C ASN A 99 -12.20 7.02 -0.85
N ALA A 100 -12.19 7.83 -1.92
CA ALA A 100 -13.20 7.76 -2.98
C ALA A 100 -13.29 6.39 -3.71
N PRO A 101 -12.19 5.64 -3.91
CA PRO A 101 -12.25 4.30 -4.52
C PRO A 101 -13.05 3.26 -3.72
N GLY A 102 -13.29 3.49 -2.42
CA GLY A 102 -13.98 2.53 -1.55
C GLY A 102 -13.12 1.30 -1.19
N MET A 103 -11.80 1.41 -1.32
CA MET A 103 -10.86 0.42 -0.80
C MET A 103 -10.87 0.47 0.73
N ILE A 104 -10.43 -0.60 1.39
CA ILE A 104 -10.20 -0.56 2.84
C ILE A 104 -9.16 0.52 3.19
N TYR A 105 -9.11 0.90 4.46
CA TYR A 105 -8.04 1.76 4.94
C TYR A 105 -6.70 1.00 4.86
N GLU A 106 -5.72 1.56 4.16
CA GLU A 106 -4.40 0.96 3.97
C GLU A 106 -3.28 1.92 4.39
N PRO A 107 -2.97 2.05 5.69
CA PRO A 107 -1.90 2.94 6.16
C PRO A 107 -0.51 2.61 5.59
N TRP A 108 -0.34 1.37 5.10
CA TRP A 108 0.89 0.88 4.51
C TRP A 108 1.06 1.25 3.03
N HIS A 109 0.01 1.64 2.30
CA HIS A 109 0.03 1.79 0.84
C HIS A 109 0.29 3.25 0.42
N TRP A 110 1.43 3.48 -0.22
CA TRP A 110 1.86 4.81 -0.65
C TRP A 110 2.21 4.80 -2.14
N ALA A 111 1.67 5.77 -2.89
CA ALA A 111 1.91 5.86 -4.32
C ALA A 111 2.28 7.27 -4.77
N VAL A 112 3.07 7.35 -5.84
CA VAL A 112 3.27 8.60 -6.58
C VAL A 112 2.06 8.84 -7.47
N PRO A 113 1.32 9.96 -7.34
CA PRO A 113 0.14 10.24 -8.17
C PRO A 113 0.45 10.23 -9.67
N PRO A 114 -0.50 9.81 -10.53
CA PRO A 114 -0.30 9.86 -11.98
C PRO A 114 -0.11 11.31 -12.45
N GLY A 115 0.81 11.54 -13.39
CA GLY A 115 1.11 12.86 -13.93
C GLY A 115 1.98 13.77 -13.04
N ALA A 116 2.55 13.23 -11.96
CA ALA A 116 3.46 13.96 -11.07
C ALA A 116 4.92 14.06 -11.60
N VAL A 117 5.12 14.06 -12.92
CA VAL A 117 6.42 14.22 -13.60
C VAL A 117 6.37 15.32 -14.63
#